data_AF-A0A6P4IT73-F1
#
_entry.id   AF-A0A6P4IT73-F1
#
_cell.length_a   1.000
_cell.length_b   1.000
_cell.length_c   1.000
_cell.angle_alpha   90.00
_cell.angle_beta   90.00
_cell.angle_gamma   90.00
#
_symmetry.space_group_name_H-M   'P 1'
#
loop_
_entity.id
_entity.type
_entity.pdbx_description
1 polymer ?
#
loop_
_entity_poly.entity_id
_entity_poly.type
_entity_poly.pdbx_seq_one_letter_code
_entity_poly.pdbx_strand_id
1 'polypeptide(L)'
;MNILKPDKLKCIVFNQLRHTWTFLLFVATLLRPLFRLPLLPRPRASSDQLEPSLNNNNNNNNEVIMEQDLPEEGMDQQAQEEQQQPPQFLPDLLPGNQAEFIALQVYEGVGEPMDAASDLDEEEEDEDDDDVDVDYVDTDSDPEFEDMYSDDMTSSSDELEEDKESSKSVVKAYQSPNDPMDQQPRPSYAFQPLRLVKCQYKKNSKSGFPLERSGHRIIASNSHLYSLGGYNPRSALRASRRGHCLLFQELWSFNFATRTWKLELNADNASNMPVELASNALTIHNNVLISHGGTGYPFGESCSNDCYVYRTASAGATPGVERLKVTGDLPTAQYGPGIVIHKHFLYTIGGTTGFDYTCDVYRLDLQTRKWENVYISRPEMRDDPEGRYRHEVVYDGKHIFVLGGGTAHSVYDLQRIPAYNLEVNCWDYFDTHPDQRAADINDGNRGYPRPRKCFSCVQHQSSNGDIEAFITGGLQGDFSTYFSDIWKLNLRTKQWFRIETATLPRPLYFHSAAHSDNGCMYVFGGIEYNDKEMRRRKDLYKMWMTVPKLSEMCWDAITYYNDNLDLYDRKTLLSAGIPKRFAERLPPQRRKLLDKNQPDPSILFSLYSNPKRARSTTQ
;
A
#
# COMPACT_ATOMS: atom_id res chain seq x y z
N MET A 1 -16.74 26.24 -22.97
CA MET A 1 -16.82 24.79 -22.68
C MET A 1 -16.47 24.59 -21.21
N ASN A 2 -17.44 24.16 -20.39
CA ASN A 2 -17.27 24.00 -18.95
C ASN A 2 -16.56 22.66 -18.66
N ILE A 3 -15.22 22.67 -18.65
CA ILE A 3 -14.37 21.46 -18.49
C ILE A 3 -14.67 20.73 -17.19
N LEU A 4 -14.91 21.48 -16.12
CA LEU A 4 -15.20 20.95 -14.79
C LEU A 4 -16.63 20.43 -14.64
N LYS A 5 -17.50 20.66 -15.64
CA LYS A 5 -18.95 20.41 -15.60
C LYS A 5 -19.51 20.76 -14.21
N PRO A 6 -19.58 22.07 -13.83
CA PRO A 6 -19.92 22.50 -12.47
C PRO A 6 -21.19 21.86 -11.91
N ASP A 7 -22.17 21.58 -12.78
CA ASP A 7 -23.43 20.89 -12.44
C ASP A 7 -23.22 19.45 -11.92
N LYS A 8 -22.05 18.84 -12.17
CA LYS A 8 -21.64 17.53 -11.65
C LYS A 8 -20.89 17.61 -10.32
N LEU A 9 -20.37 18.78 -9.93
CA LEU A 9 -19.69 18.97 -8.65
C LEU A 9 -20.77 19.11 -7.56
N LYS A 10 -21.14 17.98 -6.96
CA LYS A 10 -22.06 17.97 -5.82
C LYS A 10 -21.32 18.35 -4.53
N CYS A 11 -22.08 18.86 -3.56
CA CYS A 11 -21.61 19.22 -2.22
C CYS A 11 -20.68 18.14 -1.63
N ILE A 12 -19.56 18.55 -1.03
CA ILE A 12 -18.71 17.66 -0.23
C ILE A 12 -19.39 17.52 1.13
N VAL A 13 -19.92 16.34 1.43
CA VAL A 13 -20.58 16.06 2.70
C VAL A 13 -19.59 15.40 3.65
N PHE A 14 -19.43 15.96 4.85
CA PHE A 14 -18.64 15.40 5.94
C PHE A 14 -19.59 14.67 6.89
N ASN A 15 -19.48 13.34 7.00
CA ASN A 15 -20.47 12.54 7.73
C ASN A 15 -20.18 12.40 9.23
N GLN A 16 -19.00 12.74 9.73
CA GLN A 16 -18.66 12.72 11.17
C GLN A 16 -17.32 13.44 11.41
N LEU A 17 -17.33 14.53 12.16
CA LEU A 17 -16.14 15.16 12.75
C LEU A 17 -16.32 15.08 14.26
N ARG A 18 -15.92 13.97 14.88
CA ARG A 18 -15.79 13.93 16.34
C ARG A 18 -14.51 14.69 16.68
N HIS A 19 -14.69 15.92 17.19
CA HIS A 19 -13.68 16.84 17.72
C HIS A 19 -12.82 17.58 16.68
N THR A 20 -13.41 18.53 15.96
CA THR A 20 -12.91 19.91 15.76
C THR A 20 -13.87 20.66 14.83
N TRP A 21 -14.31 21.84 15.27
CA TRP A 21 -15.27 22.69 14.56
C TRP A 21 -14.59 23.49 13.44
N THR A 22 -15.37 23.82 12.40
CA THR A 22 -15.10 24.71 11.22
C THR A 22 -14.25 24.07 10.10
N PHE A 23 -14.70 23.84 8.85
CA PHE A 23 -15.31 24.77 7.88
C PHE A 23 -16.19 24.05 6.83
N LEU A 24 -17.43 24.53 6.62
CA LEU A 24 -18.41 24.01 5.66
C LEU A 24 -18.74 24.99 4.51
N LEU A 25 -17.91 26.01 4.26
CA LEU A 25 -18.34 27.18 3.45
C LEU A 25 -17.49 27.54 2.22
N PHE A 26 -16.71 26.61 1.65
CA PHE A 26 -15.78 26.97 0.56
C PHE A 26 -16.29 26.64 -0.87
N VAL A 27 -17.10 25.59 -1.05
CA VAL A 27 -17.51 25.17 -2.42
C VAL A 27 -18.74 25.94 -2.93
N ALA A 28 -19.71 26.28 -2.06
CA ALA A 28 -20.90 27.03 -2.45
C ALA A 28 -20.56 28.47 -2.91
N THR A 29 -19.60 29.10 -2.25
CA THR A 29 -19.19 30.50 -2.50
C THR A 29 -18.40 30.64 -3.79
N LEU A 30 -17.63 29.62 -4.19
CA LEU A 30 -16.90 29.57 -5.47
C LEU A 30 -17.85 29.38 -6.67
N LEU A 31 -18.98 28.70 -6.46
CA LEU A 31 -19.97 28.41 -7.50
C LEU A 31 -21.02 29.53 -7.65
N ARG A 32 -21.25 30.33 -6.60
CA ARG A 32 -22.25 31.44 -6.59
C ARG A 32 -22.06 32.48 -7.72
N PRO A 33 -20.83 32.89 -8.11
CA PRO A 33 -20.63 33.83 -9.21
C PRO A 33 -20.88 33.22 -10.60
N LEU A 34 -20.68 31.91 -10.75
CA LEU A 34 -20.80 31.21 -12.04
C LEU A 34 -22.27 30.99 -12.48
N PHE A 35 -23.23 31.08 -11.55
CA PHE A 35 -24.65 30.89 -11.82
C PHE A 35 -25.47 32.19 -11.87
N ARG A 36 -24.85 33.38 -11.76
CA ARG A 36 -25.55 34.64 -12.04
C ARG A 36 -25.45 35.01 -13.52
N LEU A 37 -26.35 34.46 -14.34
CA LEU A 37 -26.76 35.11 -15.58
C LEU A 37 -27.89 36.12 -15.26
N PRO A 38 -27.80 37.38 -15.71
CA PRO A 38 -28.82 38.38 -15.45
C PRO A 38 -30.03 38.11 -16.34
N LEU A 39 -31.17 37.81 -15.72
CA LEU A 39 -32.45 37.87 -16.43
C LEU A 39 -32.83 39.35 -16.59
N LEU A 40 -32.69 39.86 -17.80
CA LEU A 40 -33.32 41.11 -18.25
C LEU A 40 -33.84 40.92 -19.69
N PRO A 41 -34.87 41.67 -20.09
CA PRO A 41 -36.24 41.17 -20.12
C PRO A 41 -36.76 41.01 -21.55
N ARG A 42 -37.85 40.25 -21.78
CA ARG A 42 -38.55 40.23 -23.07
C ARG A 42 -39.97 40.81 -22.99
N PRO A 43 -40.40 41.56 -24.02
CA PRO A 43 -41.59 42.40 -23.97
C PRO A 43 -42.82 41.75 -24.66
N ARG A 44 -44.03 42.12 -24.21
CA ARG A 44 -45.11 42.76 -25.00
C ARG A 44 -46.50 42.50 -24.40
N ALA A 45 -47.24 43.62 -24.23
CA ALA A 45 -48.64 43.93 -24.63
C ALA A 45 -49.68 42.79 -24.62
N SER A 46 -50.92 42.95 -24.14
CA SER A 46 -51.78 44.14 -23.99
C SER A 46 -53.04 43.82 -23.16
N SER A 47 -53.66 44.89 -22.61
CA SER A 47 -55.11 45.13 -22.36
C SER A 47 -55.84 44.17 -21.38
N ASP A 48 -56.57 44.61 -20.36
CA ASP A 48 -57.27 45.88 -20.15
C ASP A 48 -57.76 45.99 -18.69
N GLN A 49 -57.76 47.23 -18.17
CA GLN A 49 -58.79 47.85 -17.29
C GLN A 49 -58.94 47.30 -15.84
N LEU A 50 -58.94 48.08 -14.74
CA LEU A 50 -59.33 49.46 -14.46
C LEU A 50 -58.54 50.06 -13.26
N GLU A 51 -58.40 51.38 -13.30
CA GLU A 51 -57.86 52.32 -12.32
C GLU A 51 -58.70 52.45 -11.00
N PRO A 52 -58.49 53.47 -10.12
CA PRO A 52 -57.28 53.83 -9.37
C PRO A 52 -57.61 54.17 -7.89
N SER A 53 -56.57 54.58 -7.15
CA SER A 53 -56.53 55.51 -6.00
C SER A 53 -55.77 54.88 -4.83
N LEU A 54 -54.97 55.57 -4.02
CA LEU A 54 -54.31 56.87 -4.02
C LEU A 54 -53.43 56.80 -2.76
N ASN A 55 -52.30 57.50 -2.78
CA ASN A 55 -51.69 58.16 -1.63
C ASN A 55 -51.02 57.35 -0.51
N ASN A 56 -49.68 57.50 -0.54
CA ASN A 56 -48.89 58.25 0.45
C ASN A 56 -48.30 57.53 1.67
N ASN A 57 -46.98 57.72 1.70
CA ASN A 57 -46.18 58.24 2.80
C ASN A 57 -45.64 57.27 3.87
N ASN A 58 -44.31 57.16 3.77
CA ASN A 58 -43.32 57.54 4.78
C ASN A 58 -43.16 56.72 6.06
N ASN A 59 -41.91 56.29 6.19
CA ASN A 59 -41.00 56.44 7.32
C ASN A 59 -41.12 55.52 8.55
N ASN A 60 -40.00 54.77 8.68
CA ASN A 60 -39.07 54.75 9.81
C ASN A 60 -39.49 54.18 11.18
N ASN A 61 -38.73 53.13 11.49
CA ASN A 61 -37.85 52.95 12.66
C ASN A 61 -38.40 52.52 14.02
N ASN A 62 -37.72 51.44 14.45
CA ASN A 62 -37.14 51.13 15.77
C ASN A 62 -38.00 50.52 16.88
N GLU A 63 -37.58 49.30 17.23
CA GLU A 63 -37.20 48.76 18.56
C GLU A 63 -37.87 49.31 19.82
N VAL A 64 -38.36 48.40 20.68
CA VAL A 64 -37.83 48.09 22.04
C VAL A 64 -38.83 47.21 22.83
N ILE A 65 -38.32 46.07 23.32
CA ILE A 65 -38.48 45.40 24.64
C ILE A 65 -39.88 45.36 25.33
N MET A 66 -40.26 44.17 25.80
CA MET A 66 -40.87 44.00 27.13
C MET A 66 -40.35 42.75 27.84
N GLU A 67 -40.03 42.95 29.11
CA GLU A 67 -39.66 42.03 30.18
C GLU A 67 -40.84 41.15 30.64
N GLN A 68 -40.57 40.03 31.32
CA GLN A 68 -41.09 39.79 32.68
C GLN A 68 -40.49 38.56 33.38
N ASP A 69 -40.05 38.87 34.61
CA ASP A 69 -39.57 38.15 35.80
C ASP A 69 -40.07 36.74 36.15
N LEU A 70 -39.12 35.88 36.59
CA LEU A 70 -38.89 35.26 37.93
C LEU A 70 -40.10 34.71 38.75
N PRO A 71 -39.93 33.71 39.66
CA PRO A 71 -38.81 33.61 40.61
C PRO A 71 -38.19 32.23 40.91
N GLU A 72 -37.10 32.37 41.67
CA GLU A 72 -36.13 31.44 42.24
C GLU A 72 -36.58 30.62 43.46
N GLU A 73 -35.62 29.79 43.89
CA GLU A 73 -35.24 29.37 45.26
C GLU A 73 -35.41 27.86 45.51
N GLY A 74 -34.42 27.09 45.98
CA GLY A 74 -33.08 27.42 46.46
C GLY A 74 -32.73 26.56 47.69
N MET A 75 -31.43 26.30 47.86
CA MET A 75 -30.72 25.77 49.06
C MET A 75 -30.69 24.25 49.31
N ASP A 76 -29.69 23.67 49.99
CA ASP A 76 -28.22 23.83 50.03
C ASP A 76 -27.67 22.74 51.00
N GLN A 77 -26.45 22.28 50.75
CA GLN A 77 -25.37 21.90 51.70
C GLN A 77 -25.39 20.66 52.66
N GLN A 78 -24.29 19.90 52.50
CA GLN A 78 -23.28 19.42 53.50
C GLN A 78 -23.40 18.07 54.27
N ALA A 79 -22.38 17.22 53.99
CA ALA A 79 -21.41 16.51 54.86
C ALA A 79 -21.84 15.58 56.03
N GLN A 80 -21.34 14.32 56.03
CA GLN A 80 -20.36 13.76 57.00
C GLN A 80 -20.08 12.25 56.81
N GLU A 81 -18.90 11.84 57.27
CA GLU A 81 -18.23 10.52 57.24
C GLU A 81 -18.80 9.49 58.24
N GLU A 82 -18.63 8.18 58.00
CA GLU A 82 -18.02 7.21 58.95
C GLU A 82 -18.02 5.72 58.47
N GLN A 83 -16.81 5.15 58.42
CA GLN A 83 -16.30 3.80 58.79
C GLN A 83 -17.22 2.56 58.90
N GLN A 84 -16.80 1.42 58.31
CA GLN A 84 -16.39 0.15 58.98
C GLN A 84 -16.25 -1.05 57.99
N GLN A 85 -15.14 -1.80 58.10
CA GLN A 85 -14.86 -3.15 57.55
C GLN A 85 -15.16 -4.24 58.62
N PRO A 86 -14.85 -5.56 58.45
CA PRO A 86 -15.16 -6.59 57.42
C PRO A 86 -15.86 -7.83 58.09
N PRO A 87 -15.88 -9.05 57.50
CA PRO A 87 -14.80 -10.02 57.81
C PRO A 87 -14.39 -11.00 56.68
N GLN A 88 -13.18 -11.56 56.84
CA GLN A 88 -12.56 -12.67 56.10
C GLN A 88 -13.01 -14.05 56.62
N PHE A 89 -12.85 -15.14 55.83
CA PHE A 89 -12.27 -16.44 56.25
C PHE A 89 -12.05 -17.39 55.03
N LEU A 90 -10.81 -17.44 54.52
CA LEU A 90 -9.86 -18.61 54.41
C LEU A 90 -10.24 -19.94 53.70
N PRO A 91 -9.24 -20.81 53.34
CA PRO A 91 -8.90 -21.24 51.97
C PRO A 91 -9.09 -22.77 51.74
N ASP A 92 -8.72 -23.30 50.56
CA ASP A 92 -7.87 -24.53 50.48
C ASP A 92 -7.57 -25.07 49.06
N LEU A 93 -6.29 -25.48 48.90
CA LEU A 93 -5.75 -26.69 48.26
C LEU A 93 -5.69 -26.86 46.72
N LEU A 94 -4.44 -26.88 46.21
CA LEU A 94 -3.97 -27.70 45.07
C LEU A 94 -3.72 -29.15 45.54
N PRO A 95 -3.86 -30.18 44.68
CA PRO A 95 -2.73 -30.72 43.89
C PRO A 95 -3.19 -31.08 42.45
N GLY A 96 -2.39 -31.27 41.39
CA GLY A 96 -1.08 -31.89 41.19
C GLY A 96 -1.23 -32.96 40.10
N ASN A 97 -0.33 -32.98 39.09
CA ASN A 97 -0.12 -34.00 38.03
C ASN A 97 -1.24 -34.12 36.96
N GLN A 98 -0.99 -34.39 35.67
CA GLN A 98 0.04 -35.24 35.05
C GLN A 98 0.10 -34.92 33.54
N ALA A 99 1.28 -35.05 32.95
CA ALA A 99 1.50 -35.04 31.50
C ALA A 99 0.98 -36.33 30.86
N GLU A 100 0.44 -36.23 29.64
CA GLU A 100 0.46 -37.34 28.69
C GLU A 100 0.47 -36.82 27.24
N PHE A 101 1.36 -37.44 26.48
CA PHE A 101 1.73 -37.20 25.09
C PHE A 101 1.09 -38.30 24.21
N ILE A 102 1.12 -38.09 22.88
CA ILE A 102 0.91 -39.06 21.77
C ILE A 102 -0.55 -39.19 21.25
N ALA A 103 -0.80 -38.69 20.03
CA ALA A 103 -0.80 -39.51 18.81
C ALA A 103 -1.16 -38.69 17.56
N LEU A 104 -0.22 -38.65 16.63
CA LEU A 104 -0.39 -38.23 15.23
C LEU A 104 -1.47 -39.07 14.54
N GLN A 105 -2.29 -38.43 13.70
CA GLN A 105 -2.74 -39.03 12.45
C GLN A 105 -2.51 -38.04 11.30
N VAL A 106 -1.58 -38.43 10.45
CA VAL A 106 -1.14 -37.77 9.23
C VAL A 106 -2.25 -37.90 8.18
N TYR A 107 -2.67 -36.78 7.61
CA TYR A 107 -3.34 -36.74 6.32
C TYR A 107 -2.43 -35.97 5.36
N GLU A 108 -1.87 -36.68 4.39
CA GLU A 108 -1.07 -36.13 3.31
C GLU A 108 -1.93 -35.31 2.35
N GLY A 109 -1.41 -34.15 1.97
CA GLY A 109 -1.87 -33.38 0.82
C GLY A 109 -2.09 -31.91 1.11
N VAL A 110 -1.16 -31.06 0.64
CA VAL A 110 -1.36 -29.82 -0.15
C VAL A 110 -0.17 -28.86 0.09
N GLY A 111 0.72 -28.80 -0.93
CA GLY A 111 1.33 -27.59 -1.50
C GLY A 111 1.94 -26.53 -0.59
N GLU A 112 3.27 -26.50 -0.61
CA GLU A 112 4.22 -25.62 0.09
C GLU A 112 3.82 -24.14 0.27
N PRO A 113 3.86 -23.60 1.51
CA PRO A 113 4.07 -22.18 1.73
C PRO A 113 5.51 -21.80 1.33
N MET A 114 5.79 -20.52 1.06
CA MET A 114 7.16 -20.04 0.70
C MET A 114 8.21 -20.22 1.83
N ASP A 115 7.89 -21.01 2.84
CA ASP A 115 8.72 -21.37 3.99
C ASP A 115 9.19 -22.85 3.89
N ALA A 116 8.91 -23.58 2.79
CA ALA A 116 9.26 -25.01 2.65
C ALA A 116 10.63 -25.30 2.02
N ALA A 117 11.46 -24.27 1.78
CA ALA A 117 12.80 -24.46 1.22
C ALA A 117 13.86 -24.57 2.34
N SER A 118 13.74 -25.60 3.18
CA SER A 118 14.83 -26.14 4.00
C SER A 118 14.29 -27.42 4.65
N ASP A 119 14.68 -28.59 4.16
CA ASP A 119 14.75 -29.86 4.91
C ASP A 119 15.11 -30.98 3.92
N LEU A 120 16.41 -31.20 3.69
CA LEU A 120 17.02 -32.50 3.36
C LEU A 120 18.53 -32.41 3.63
N ASP A 121 18.92 -32.54 4.90
CA ASP A 121 20.23 -33.06 5.28
C ASP A 121 19.97 -34.49 5.78
N GLU A 122 20.36 -35.50 4.99
CA GLU A 122 20.60 -36.84 5.53
C GLU A 122 22.10 -36.97 5.76
N GLU A 123 22.44 -37.27 7.02
CA GLU A 123 23.79 -37.44 7.52
C GLU A 123 24.52 -38.58 6.79
N GLU A 124 25.79 -38.35 6.49
CA GLU A 124 26.73 -39.38 6.05
C GLU A 124 26.87 -40.46 7.13
N GLU A 125 26.67 -41.72 6.75
CA GLU A 125 27.34 -42.84 7.41
C GLU A 125 28.21 -43.55 6.37
N ASP A 126 29.51 -43.54 6.65
CA ASP A 126 30.56 -44.31 5.99
C ASP A 126 30.24 -45.81 6.00
N GLU A 127 30.47 -46.51 4.89
CA GLU A 127 31.03 -47.87 4.91
C GLU A 127 31.69 -48.19 3.55
N ASP A 128 32.92 -48.69 3.65
CA ASP A 128 33.87 -49.04 2.60
C ASP A 128 33.36 -50.16 1.65
N ASP A 129 33.79 -50.13 0.37
CA ASP A 129 34.54 -51.23 -0.27
C ASP A 129 34.71 -51.04 -1.81
N ASP A 130 35.98 -51.10 -2.21
CA ASP A 130 36.60 -51.74 -3.39
C ASP A 130 36.26 -51.34 -4.86
N ASP A 131 37.28 -50.74 -5.49
CA ASP A 131 37.90 -51.04 -6.80
C ASP A 131 37.03 -51.64 -7.94
N VAL A 132 36.93 -50.94 -9.10
CA VAL A 132 37.58 -51.37 -10.37
C VAL A 132 37.61 -50.22 -11.41
N ASP A 133 38.79 -49.98 -11.99
CA ASP A 133 39.02 -49.23 -13.23
C ASP A 133 38.44 -49.95 -14.47
N VAL A 134 37.83 -49.20 -15.41
CA VAL A 134 37.94 -49.48 -16.85
C VAL A 134 37.67 -48.25 -17.74
N ASP A 135 38.60 -48.07 -18.68
CA ASP A 135 38.73 -47.00 -19.68
C ASP A 135 37.70 -47.01 -20.83
N TYR A 136 37.49 -45.80 -21.39
CA TYR A 136 37.18 -45.37 -22.77
C TYR A 136 36.45 -46.30 -23.77
N VAL A 137 35.46 -45.74 -24.51
CA VAL A 137 35.50 -45.40 -25.96
C VAL A 137 34.09 -45.02 -26.48
N ASP A 138 34.07 -44.00 -27.34
CA ASP A 138 32.99 -43.48 -28.21
C ASP A 138 32.09 -44.53 -28.87
N THR A 139 30.80 -44.22 -29.08
CA THR A 139 30.16 -44.40 -30.41
C THR A 139 28.90 -43.53 -30.56
N ASP A 140 28.87 -42.71 -31.61
CA ASP A 140 27.68 -42.10 -32.21
C ASP A 140 26.60 -43.15 -32.55
N SER A 141 25.31 -42.78 -32.48
CA SER A 141 24.28 -43.04 -33.50
C SER A 141 22.86 -42.69 -32.99
N ASP A 142 22.30 -41.60 -33.50
CA ASP A 142 20.86 -41.54 -33.88
C ASP A 142 20.67 -42.44 -35.13
N PRO A 143 19.48 -43.03 -35.42
CA PRO A 143 18.26 -42.24 -35.67
C PRO A 143 16.88 -42.90 -35.40
N GLU A 144 15.85 -42.06 -35.50
CA GLU A 144 14.47 -42.29 -35.98
C GLU A 144 13.67 -43.52 -35.47
N PHE A 145 12.55 -43.28 -34.78
CA PHE A 145 11.24 -43.56 -35.39
C PHE A 145 10.07 -42.84 -34.69
N GLU A 146 9.13 -42.46 -35.55
CA GLU A 146 7.83 -41.84 -35.34
C GLU A 146 6.87 -42.73 -34.52
N ASP A 147 5.94 -42.13 -33.78
CA ASP A 147 4.52 -42.14 -34.19
C ASP A 147 3.58 -41.52 -33.14
N MET A 148 2.89 -40.47 -33.60
CA MET A 148 1.43 -40.41 -33.65
C MET A 148 0.65 -40.42 -32.33
N TYR A 149 0.14 -39.25 -31.93
CA TYR A 149 -1.31 -39.06 -31.81
C TYR A 149 -1.70 -37.62 -32.18
N SER A 150 -2.65 -37.55 -33.10
CA SER A 150 -3.22 -36.36 -33.74
C SER A 150 -4.10 -35.54 -32.80
N ASP A 151 -4.10 -34.24 -33.07
CA ASP A 151 -5.12 -33.29 -32.66
C ASP A 151 -6.52 -33.77 -33.05
N ASP A 152 -7.45 -33.74 -32.09
CA ASP A 152 -8.87 -33.63 -32.42
C ASP A 152 -9.50 -32.51 -31.58
N MET A 153 -9.88 -31.45 -32.29
CA MET A 153 -10.67 -30.34 -31.78
C MET A 153 -12.10 -30.81 -31.60
N THR A 154 -12.56 -30.94 -30.35
CA THR A 154 -13.99 -30.88 -30.05
C THR A 154 -14.26 -29.92 -28.89
N SER A 155 -14.98 -28.86 -29.25
CA SER A 155 -15.73 -27.99 -28.36
C SER A 155 -16.77 -28.81 -27.60
N SER A 156 -16.67 -28.86 -26.27
CA SER A 156 -17.84 -29.12 -25.42
C SER A 156 -18.04 -27.95 -24.46
N SER A 157 -19.21 -27.36 -24.61
CA SER A 157 -19.94 -26.60 -23.60
C SER A 157 -20.20 -27.48 -22.36
N ASP A 158 -20.57 -26.81 -21.28
CA ASP A 158 -21.02 -27.32 -19.97
C ASP A 158 -19.84 -27.36 -18.98
N GLU A 159 -19.77 -26.56 -17.90
CA GLU A 159 -20.84 -26.24 -16.96
C GLU A 159 -20.75 -24.80 -16.43
N LEU A 160 -21.85 -24.06 -16.62
CA LEU A 160 -22.33 -23.06 -15.68
C LEU A 160 -23.19 -23.82 -14.67
N GLU A 161 -22.95 -23.66 -13.37
CA GLU A 161 -23.95 -23.52 -12.29
C GLU A 161 -23.27 -23.75 -10.93
N GLU A 162 -22.79 -22.67 -10.28
CA GLU A 162 -22.73 -22.52 -8.82
C GLU A 162 -22.21 -21.11 -8.47
N ASP A 163 -23.04 -20.08 -8.73
CA ASP A 163 -22.75 -18.71 -8.29
C ASP A 163 -24.03 -17.85 -8.15
N LYS A 164 -25.05 -18.44 -7.53
CA LYS A 164 -26.26 -17.73 -7.11
C LYS A 164 -26.65 -18.16 -5.70
N GLU A 165 -26.08 -17.49 -4.70
CA GLU A 165 -26.83 -16.99 -3.53
C GLU A 165 -25.92 -16.20 -2.59
N SER A 166 -25.65 -14.95 -2.93
CA SER A 166 -25.70 -13.82 -1.98
C SER A 166 -25.40 -12.52 -2.72
N SER A 167 -26.17 -11.49 -2.39
CA SER A 167 -26.07 -10.10 -2.86
C SER A 167 -26.85 -9.73 -4.13
N LYS A 168 -28.18 -9.89 -4.03
CA LYS A 168 -29.14 -9.02 -4.72
C LYS A 168 -28.90 -7.56 -4.32
N SER A 169 -28.21 -6.77 -5.16
CA SER A 169 -28.51 -5.36 -5.45
C SER A 169 -27.44 -4.71 -6.34
N VAL A 170 -27.19 -5.22 -7.55
CA VAL A 170 -26.47 -4.45 -8.58
C VAL A 170 -27.07 -4.79 -9.94
N VAL A 171 -27.81 -3.84 -10.50
CA VAL A 171 -28.42 -3.95 -11.83
C VAL A 171 -27.33 -3.90 -12.90
N LYS A 172 -27.41 -4.83 -13.86
CA LYS A 172 -26.60 -4.90 -15.08
C LYS A 172 -26.80 -3.65 -15.96
N ALA A 173 -25.72 -3.15 -16.55
CA ALA A 173 -25.78 -2.44 -17.83
C ALA A 173 -24.46 -2.64 -18.60
N TYR A 174 -24.51 -3.52 -19.59
CA TYR A 174 -23.68 -3.44 -20.79
C TYR A 174 -24.64 -3.22 -21.95
N GLN A 175 -24.47 -2.15 -22.75
CA GLN A 175 -24.57 -2.18 -24.21
C GLN A 175 -24.43 -0.77 -24.85
N SER A 176 -23.82 -0.78 -26.04
CA SER A 176 -23.76 0.16 -27.18
C SER A 176 -23.97 1.68 -27.06
N PRO A 177 -23.35 2.49 -27.94
CA PRO A 177 -23.11 3.92 -27.71
C PRO A 177 -24.30 4.88 -27.90
N ASN A 178 -25.55 4.40 -28.03
CA ASN A 178 -26.66 5.25 -28.48
C ASN A 178 -28.01 5.09 -27.72
N ASP A 179 -28.04 4.53 -26.51
CA ASP A 179 -29.30 4.44 -25.74
C ASP A 179 -29.48 5.61 -24.73
N PRO A 180 -30.60 6.37 -24.72
CA PRO A 180 -30.80 7.54 -23.85
C PRO A 180 -31.15 7.24 -22.37
N MET A 181 -30.86 6.04 -21.86
CA MET A 181 -31.40 5.53 -20.58
C MET A 181 -30.41 5.38 -19.43
N ASP A 182 -29.25 6.05 -19.45
CA ASP A 182 -28.28 6.01 -18.33
C ASP A 182 -28.04 7.39 -17.70
N GLN A 183 -29.00 7.83 -16.89
CA GLN A 183 -28.84 8.98 -15.98
C GLN A 183 -29.16 8.59 -14.53
N GLN A 184 -28.71 7.43 -14.05
CA GLN A 184 -28.62 7.29 -12.60
C GLN A 184 -27.52 8.23 -12.07
N PRO A 185 -27.86 9.21 -11.22
CA PRO A 185 -26.90 10.20 -10.78
C PRO A 185 -25.82 9.51 -9.93
N ARG A 186 -24.54 9.63 -10.32
CA ARG A 186 -23.41 9.20 -9.47
C ARG A 186 -23.63 9.69 -8.03
N PRO A 187 -23.37 8.86 -7.01
CA PRO A 187 -23.58 9.25 -5.63
C PRO A 187 -22.71 10.46 -5.30
N SER A 188 -23.17 11.28 -4.36
CA SER A 188 -22.40 12.43 -3.89
C SER A 188 -21.12 11.95 -3.23
N TYR A 189 -20.01 12.59 -3.57
CA TYR A 189 -18.72 12.38 -2.95
C TYR A 189 -18.81 12.71 -1.46
N ALA A 190 -18.46 11.73 -0.63
CA ALA A 190 -18.29 11.89 0.81
C ALA A 190 -16.88 11.46 1.17
N PHE A 191 -16.16 12.33 1.87
CA PHE A 191 -14.86 11.98 2.41
C PHE A 191 -15.05 11.09 3.65
N GLN A 192 -14.31 9.99 3.69
CA GLN A 192 -14.44 8.98 4.74
C GLN A 192 -13.04 8.57 5.22
N PRO A 193 -12.55 9.17 6.32
CA PRO A 193 -11.29 8.75 6.92
C PRO A 193 -11.45 7.37 7.54
N LEU A 194 -10.35 6.63 7.65
CA LEU A 194 -10.31 5.30 8.27
C LEU A 194 -11.35 4.31 7.72
N ARG A 195 -11.71 4.46 6.44
CA ARG A 195 -12.55 3.53 5.71
C ARG A 195 -11.76 2.92 4.56
N LEU A 196 -11.65 1.60 4.55
CA LEU A 196 -11.04 0.88 3.44
C LEU A 196 -12.01 0.80 2.26
N VAL A 197 -11.56 1.21 1.08
CA VAL A 197 -12.36 1.22 -0.15
C VAL A 197 -11.60 0.52 -1.26
N LYS A 198 -12.27 -0.37 -1.99
CA LYS A 198 -11.68 -1.01 -3.18
C LYS A 198 -11.51 0.01 -4.31
N CYS A 199 -10.29 0.14 -4.81
CA CYS A 199 -9.97 0.98 -5.96
C CYS A 199 -10.40 0.28 -7.25
N GLN A 200 -11.35 0.88 -7.96
CA GLN A 200 -11.67 0.49 -9.33
C GLN A 200 -10.71 1.18 -10.29
N TYR A 201 -9.99 0.39 -11.09
CA TYR A 201 -9.12 0.89 -12.15
C TYR A 201 -9.64 0.51 -13.53
N LYS A 202 -9.39 1.36 -14.52
CA LYS A 202 -9.94 1.20 -15.88
C LYS A 202 -9.27 0.02 -16.59
N LYS A 203 -10.07 -0.94 -17.06
CA LYS A 203 -9.60 -2.11 -17.80
C LYS A 203 -9.01 -1.78 -19.18
N ASN A 204 -9.42 -0.66 -19.78
CA ASN A 204 -9.04 -0.26 -21.15
C ASN A 204 -7.67 0.43 -21.26
N SER A 205 -6.73 0.17 -20.33
CA SER A 205 -5.36 0.65 -20.50
C SER A 205 -4.67 -0.12 -21.61
N LYS A 206 -3.98 0.58 -22.54
CA LYS A 206 -3.23 -0.07 -23.63
C LYS A 206 -2.21 -1.09 -23.15
N SER A 207 -1.68 -0.89 -21.94
CA SER A 207 -0.68 -1.76 -21.30
C SER A 207 -1.29 -2.78 -20.34
N GLY A 208 -2.61 -2.79 -20.11
CA GLY A 208 -3.24 -3.71 -19.16
C GLY A 208 -3.05 -3.29 -17.70
N PHE A 209 -2.98 -4.28 -16.81
CA PHE A 209 -2.81 -4.13 -15.36
C PHE A 209 -2.04 -5.32 -14.79
N PRO A 210 -1.37 -5.17 -13.63
CA PRO A 210 -0.61 -6.25 -13.01
C PRO A 210 -1.50 -7.47 -12.72
N LEU A 211 -1.00 -8.65 -13.06
CA LEU A 211 -1.60 -9.93 -12.67
C LEU A 211 -1.56 -10.13 -11.14
N GLU A 212 -2.41 -11.03 -10.64
CA GLU A 212 -2.42 -11.40 -9.24
C GLU A 212 -1.08 -11.98 -8.78
N ARG A 213 -0.62 -11.53 -7.62
CA ARG A 213 0.75 -11.75 -7.14
C ARG A 213 0.88 -11.65 -5.63
N SER A 214 1.89 -12.32 -5.09
CA SER A 214 2.35 -12.19 -3.71
C SER A 214 3.85 -11.94 -3.67
N GLY A 215 4.38 -11.50 -2.54
CA GLY A 215 5.82 -11.31 -2.35
C GLY A 215 6.43 -10.12 -3.10
N HIS A 216 5.67 -9.45 -3.96
CA HIS A 216 5.97 -8.15 -4.55
C HIS A 216 6.07 -7.02 -3.51
N ARG A 217 6.61 -5.88 -3.92
CA ARG A 217 6.57 -4.63 -3.15
C ARG A 217 5.86 -3.52 -3.91
N ILE A 218 5.09 -2.73 -3.17
CA ILE A 218 4.51 -1.47 -3.64
C ILE A 218 5.10 -0.28 -2.88
N ILE A 219 5.25 0.84 -3.58
CA ILE A 219 5.67 2.12 -3.00
C ILE A 219 4.91 3.24 -3.70
N ALA A 220 4.55 4.31 -2.98
CA ALA A 220 3.77 5.40 -3.55
C ALA A 220 4.55 6.71 -3.56
N SER A 221 4.33 7.50 -4.60
CA SER A 221 4.63 8.92 -4.63
C SER A 221 3.36 9.72 -4.33
N ASN A 222 3.42 11.05 -4.50
CA ASN A 222 2.26 11.92 -4.41
C ASN A 222 1.18 11.71 -5.49
N SER A 223 1.48 10.97 -6.56
CA SER A 223 0.65 10.89 -7.78
C SER A 223 0.49 9.48 -8.33
N HIS A 224 1.45 8.61 -8.04
CA HIS A 224 1.49 7.24 -8.54
C HIS A 224 1.74 6.24 -7.42
N LEU A 225 1.18 5.05 -7.57
CA LEU A 225 1.58 3.86 -6.85
C LEU A 225 2.41 2.99 -7.80
N TYR A 226 3.56 2.50 -7.34
CA TYR A 226 4.40 1.60 -8.11
C TYR A 226 4.30 0.19 -7.54
N SER A 227 4.34 -0.83 -8.41
CA SER A 227 4.34 -2.25 -8.04
C SER A 227 5.47 -2.96 -8.75
N LEU A 228 6.39 -3.55 -7.99
CA LEU A 228 7.58 -4.23 -8.49
C LEU A 228 7.55 -5.71 -8.09
N GLY A 229 7.77 -6.58 -9.06
CA GLY A 229 8.06 -7.98 -8.78
C GLY A 229 6.86 -8.83 -8.39
N GLY A 230 7.16 -9.89 -7.64
CA GLY A 230 6.23 -10.87 -7.10
C GLY A 230 6.16 -12.18 -7.87
N TYR A 231 5.39 -13.10 -7.31
CA TYR A 231 5.24 -14.45 -7.80
C TYR A 231 3.77 -14.84 -7.95
N ASN A 232 3.49 -15.70 -8.93
CA ASN A 232 2.24 -16.42 -9.07
C ASN A 232 2.49 -17.79 -9.73
N PRO A 233 2.21 -18.91 -9.05
CA PRO A 233 2.42 -20.26 -9.59
C PRO A 233 1.75 -20.49 -10.95
N ARG A 234 0.54 -19.97 -11.14
CA ARG A 234 -0.21 -20.10 -12.40
C ARG A 234 0.48 -19.37 -13.56
N SER A 235 1.13 -18.24 -13.27
CA SER A 235 1.93 -17.50 -14.27
C SER A 235 3.31 -18.12 -14.46
N ALA A 236 3.94 -18.59 -13.39
CA ALA A 236 5.24 -19.26 -13.42
C ALA A 236 5.21 -20.52 -14.30
N LEU A 237 4.15 -21.33 -14.21
CA LEU A 237 3.97 -22.50 -15.08
C LEU A 237 3.96 -22.12 -16.57
N ARG A 238 3.36 -20.97 -16.92
CA ARG A 238 3.35 -20.47 -18.30
C ARG A 238 4.72 -19.91 -18.71
N ALA A 239 5.44 -19.30 -17.77
CA ALA A 239 6.78 -18.75 -17.99
C ALA A 239 7.81 -19.86 -18.21
N SER A 240 7.77 -20.94 -17.41
CA SER A 240 8.63 -22.12 -17.52
C SER A 240 8.57 -22.72 -18.93
N ARG A 241 7.37 -22.91 -19.49
CA ARG A 241 7.17 -23.42 -20.88
C ARG A 241 7.80 -22.55 -21.98
N ARG A 242 8.16 -21.30 -21.66
CA ARG A 242 8.77 -20.35 -22.60
C ARG A 242 10.22 -20.02 -22.24
N GLY A 243 10.79 -20.65 -21.22
CA GLY A 243 12.13 -20.33 -20.71
C GLY A 243 12.23 -18.91 -20.11
N HIS A 244 11.11 -18.34 -19.67
CA HIS A 244 11.09 -17.00 -19.07
C HIS A 244 11.28 -17.10 -17.55
N CYS A 245 11.69 -15.98 -16.93
CA CYS A 245 11.75 -15.87 -15.48
C CYS A 245 10.39 -16.19 -14.84
N LEU A 246 10.43 -16.98 -13.78
CA LEU A 246 9.26 -17.47 -13.05
C LEU A 246 8.64 -16.39 -12.15
N LEU A 247 9.43 -15.36 -11.82
CA LEU A 247 8.98 -14.16 -11.12
C LEU A 247 8.58 -13.07 -12.11
N PHE A 248 7.71 -12.17 -11.67
CA PHE A 248 7.27 -11.03 -12.48
C PHE A 248 8.40 -10.01 -12.65
N GLN A 249 9.13 -10.05 -13.76
CA GLN A 249 10.14 -9.04 -14.12
C GLN A 249 9.51 -7.78 -14.72
N GLU A 250 8.77 -7.05 -13.89
CA GLU A 250 8.01 -5.87 -14.31
C GLU A 250 7.83 -4.84 -13.19
N LEU A 251 7.86 -3.57 -13.58
CA LEU A 251 7.50 -2.41 -12.77
C LEU A 251 6.26 -1.75 -13.35
N TRP A 252 5.18 -1.76 -12.58
CA TRP A 252 3.93 -1.09 -12.92
C TRP A 252 3.80 0.24 -12.18
N SER A 253 3.12 1.21 -12.79
CA SER A 253 2.67 2.43 -12.14
C SER A 253 1.14 2.58 -12.24
N PHE A 254 0.49 2.98 -11.16
CA PHE A 254 -0.93 3.29 -11.09
C PHE A 254 -1.10 4.77 -10.81
N ASN A 255 -1.68 5.51 -11.74
CA ASN A 255 -1.94 6.92 -11.56
C ASN A 255 -3.24 7.14 -10.77
N PHE A 256 -3.16 7.86 -9.65
CA PHE A 256 -4.31 8.07 -8.75
C PHE A 256 -5.44 8.89 -9.39
N ALA A 257 -5.10 9.88 -10.22
CA ALA A 257 -6.07 10.79 -10.81
C ALA A 257 -6.85 10.14 -11.96
N THR A 258 -6.18 9.37 -12.82
CA THR A 258 -6.82 8.71 -13.97
C THR A 258 -7.35 7.32 -13.65
N ARG A 259 -6.89 6.72 -12.54
CA ARG A 259 -7.18 5.34 -12.13
C ARG A 259 -6.79 4.32 -13.20
N THR A 260 -5.61 4.49 -13.77
CA THR A 260 -5.07 3.62 -14.82
C THR A 260 -3.72 3.07 -14.43
N TRP A 261 -3.53 1.78 -14.68
CA TRP A 261 -2.22 1.13 -14.64
C TRP A 261 -1.46 1.37 -15.95
N LYS A 262 -0.14 1.44 -15.83
CA LYS A 262 0.81 1.51 -16.93
C LYS A 262 2.03 0.64 -16.59
N LEU A 263 2.42 -0.24 -17.51
CA LEU A 263 3.70 -0.92 -17.45
C LEU A 263 4.81 0.12 -17.73
N GLU A 264 5.68 0.37 -16.75
CA GLU A 264 6.81 1.29 -16.90
C GLU A 264 8.03 0.57 -17.45
N LEU A 265 8.42 -0.52 -16.81
CA LEU A 265 9.64 -1.28 -17.12
C LEU A 265 9.34 -2.78 -17.12
N ASN A 266 9.99 -3.52 -18.00
CA ASN A 266 10.00 -4.97 -18.05
C ASN A 266 11.31 -5.47 -18.69
N ALA A 267 11.48 -6.79 -18.77
CA ALA A 267 12.66 -7.39 -19.39
C ALA A 267 12.90 -6.93 -20.85
N ASP A 268 11.84 -6.63 -21.61
CA ASP A 268 11.94 -6.22 -23.02
C ASP A 268 12.47 -4.80 -23.19
N ASN A 269 12.15 -3.89 -22.27
CA ASN A 269 12.48 -2.47 -22.39
C ASN A 269 13.54 -1.98 -21.38
N ALA A 270 13.99 -2.83 -20.47
CA ALA A 270 15.02 -2.54 -19.48
C ALA A 270 15.93 -3.76 -19.26
N SER A 271 17.15 -3.69 -19.81
CA SER A 271 18.10 -4.81 -19.84
C SER A 271 18.62 -5.27 -18.46
N ASN A 272 18.55 -4.42 -17.44
CA ASN A 272 19.08 -4.72 -16.09
C ASN A 272 17.97 -5.03 -15.08
N MET A 273 16.81 -5.51 -15.53
CA MET A 273 15.77 -5.96 -14.61
C MET A 273 16.32 -7.13 -13.76
N PRO A 274 16.23 -7.06 -12.42
CA PRO A 274 16.65 -8.17 -11.56
C PRO A 274 15.73 -9.38 -11.71
N VAL A 275 16.24 -10.55 -11.35
CA VAL A 275 15.46 -11.79 -11.36
C VAL A 275 14.94 -12.14 -9.96
N GLU A 276 15.59 -11.64 -8.91
CA GLU A 276 15.32 -11.89 -7.48
C GLU A 276 14.22 -10.96 -6.94
N LEU A 277 13.07 -11.00 -7.58
CA LEU A 277 11.97 -10.04 -7.41
C LEU A 277 10.88 -10.48 -6.44
N ALA A 278 11.12 -11.54 -5.66
CA ALA A 278 10.26 -11.93 -4.54
C ALA A 278 10.92 -11.51 -3.23
N SER A 279 10.11 -10.98 -2.31
CA SER A 279 10.58 -10.58 -0.97
C SER A 279 11.67 -9.51 -0.97
N ASN A 280 11.84 -8.76 -2.06
CA ASN A 280 12.77 -7.64 -2.09
C ASN A 280 12.30 -6.51 -1.15
N ALA A 281 13.20 -5.57 -0.89
CA ALA A 281 12.87 -4.31 -0.24
C ALA A 281 12.80 -3.20 -1.29
N LEU A 282 11.91 -2.21 -1.09
CA LEU A 282 11.69 -1.13 -2.04
C LEU A 282 11.44 0.19 -1.30
N THR A 283 12.14 1.24 -1.71
CA THR A 283 11.98 2.59 -1.19
C THR A 283 11.97 3.61 -2.33
N ILE A 284 11.47 4.81 -2.04
CA ILE A 284 11.44 5.93 -2.98
C ILE A 284 12.12 7.14 -2.33
N HIS A 285 13.06 7.74 -3.05
CA HIS A 285 13.75 8.95 -2.60
C HIS A 285 13.95 9.88 -3.79
N ASN A 286 13.48 11.13 -3.69
CA ASN A 286 13.53 12.11 -4.78
C ASN A 286 12.97 11.60 -6.12
N ASN A 287 11.81 10.92 -6.08
CA ASN A 287 11.16 10.27 -7.23
C ASN A 287 11.98 9.17 -7.93
N VAL A 288 13.06 8.70 -7.30
CA VAL A 288 13.84 7.56 -7.75
C VAL A 288 13.54 6.38 -6.85
N LEU A 289 13.23 5.23 -7.45
CA LEU A 289 12.95 4.02 -6.69
C LEU A 289 14.26 3.25 -6.52
N ILE A 290 14.48 2.71 -5.33
CA ILE A 290 15.64 1.90 -5.00
C ILE A 290 15.13 0.59 -4.42
N SER A 291 15.52 -0.54 -5.00
CA SER A 291 15.29 -1.85 -4.42
C SER A 291 16.60 -2.47 -3.94
N HIS A 292 16.48 -3.35 -2.95
CA HIS A 292 17.61 -4.11 -2.42
C HIS A 292 17.17 -5.52 -2.03
N GLY A 293 18.06 -6.48 -2.29
CA GLY A 293 17.89 -7.88 -1.98
C GLY A 293 16.69 -8.53 -2.67
N GLY A 294 16.24 -9.64 -2.10
CA GLY A 294 15.18 -10.46 -2.67
C GLY A 294 15.69 -11.83 -3.11
N THR A 295 14.77 -12.68 -3.55
CA THR A 295 15.07 -14.04 -3.96
C THR A 295 14.40 -14.39 -5.30
N GLY A 296 15.06 -15.27 -6.06
CA GLY A 296 14.54 -15.94 -7.25
C GLY A 296 13.54 -17.05 -6.92
N TYR A 297 13.24 -17.89 -7.90
CA TYR A 297 12.49 -19.14 -7.70
C TYR A 297 13.33 -20.32 -8.20
N PRO A 298 13.45 -21.42 -7.44
CA PRO A 298 12.89 -21.66 -6.10
C PRO A 298 13.40 -20.66 -5.04
N PHE A 299 12.60 -20.43 -4.00
CA PHE A 299 12.88 -19.37 -3.01
C PHE A 299 14.02 -19.79 -2.09
N GLY A 300 14.91 -18.85 -1.75
CA GLY A 300 16.11 -19.12 -0.95
C GLY A 300 17.31 -19.58 -1.76
N GLU A 301 17.12 -20.31 -2.85
CA GLU A 301 18.22 -20.85 -3.67
C GLU A 301 19.05 -19.76 -4.38
N SER A 302 18.38 -18.71 -4.85
CA SER A 302 19.03 -17.56 -5.47
C SER A 302 18.62 -16.31 -4.70
N CYS A 303 19.53 -15.80 -3.89
CA CYS A 303 19.35 -14.57 -3.14
C CYS A 303 20.24 -13.46 -3.71
N SER A 304 19.82 -12.20 -3.52
CA SER A 304 20.58 -11.04 -3.96
C SER A 304 20.98 -10.16 -2.78
N ASN A 305 22.12 -9.48 -2.88
CA ASN A 305 22.49 -8.31 -2.09
C ASN A 305 22.67 -7.06 -2.97
N ASP A 306 22.27 -7.12 -4.25
CA ASP A 306 22.40 -6.01 -5.17
C ASP A 306 21.44 -4.87 -4.82
N CYS A 307 21.76 -3.66 -5.29
CA CYS A 307 20.88 -2.50 -5.24
C CYS A 307 20.54 -2.05 -6.66
N TYR A 308 19.25 -1.86 -6.94
CA TYR A 308 18.78 -1.41 -8.25
C TYR A 308 18.08 -0.06 -8.15
N VAL A 309 18.42 0.82 -9.08
CA VAL A 309 17.81 2.15 -9.23
C VAL A 309 16.88 2.14 -10.42
N TYR A 310 15.61 2.45 -10.20
CA TYR A 310 14.59 2.53 -11.25
C TYR A 310 14.21 3.98 -11.50
N ARG A 311 14.31 4.40 -12.76
CA ARG A 311 13.83 5.68 -13.26
C ARG A 311 12.60 5.41 -14.13
N THR A 312 11.54 6.17 -13.94
CA THR A 312 10.26 5.96 -14.64
C THR A 312 9.85 7.16 -15.47
N ALA A 313 9.20 6.93 -16.61
CA ALA A 313 8.64 8.01 -17.43
C ALA A 313 7.54 8.77 -16.67
N SER A 314 6.80 8.09 -15.80
CA SER A 314 5.78 8.72 -14.96
C SER A 314 6.36 9.68 -13.91
N ALA A 315 7.64 9.55 -13.56
CA ALA A 315 8.39 10.53 -12.78
C ALA A 315 9.05 11.64 -13.64
N GLY A 316 8.83 11.64 -14.96
CA GLY A 316 9.44 12.59 -15.90
C GLY A 316 10.91 12.30 -16.24
N ALA A 317 11.42 11.11 -15.92
CA ALA A 317 12.79 10.69 -16.22
C ALA A 317 12.85 9.79 -17.46
N THR A 318 14.04 9.64 -18.04
CA THR A 318 14.32 8.58 -19.02
C THR A 318 14.14 7.21 -18.32
N PRO A 319 13.22 6.35 -18.78
CA PRO A 319 12.97 5.06 -18.15
C PRO A 319 14.21 4.17 -18.21
N GLY A 320 14.47 3.45 -17.12
CA GLY A 320 15.52 2.45 -17.11
C GLY A 320 15.81 1.92 -15.71
N VAL A 321 16.55 0.82 -15.68
CA VAL A 321 17.04 0.18 -14.46
C VAL A 321 18.56 0.15 -14.50
N GLU A 322 19.17 0.53 -13.39
CA GLU A 322 20.61 0.52 -13.20
C GLU A 322 20.94 -0.27 -11.94
N ARG A 323 21.76 -1.32 -12.09
CA ARG A 323 22.38 -1.96 -10.94
C ARG A 323 23.50 -1.04 -10.41
N LEU A 324 23.42 -0.66 -9.14
CA LEU A 324 24.45 0.14 -8.51
C LEU A 324 25.73 -0.68 -8.36
N LYS A 325 26.83 -0.17 -8.89
CA LYS A 325 28.17 -0.66 -8.57
C LYS A 325 28.53 -0.17 -7.17
N VAL A 326 28.65 -1.11 -6.23
CA VAL A 326 28.93 -0.85 -4.82
C VAL A 326 30.23 -1.55 -4.39
N THR A 327 30.81 -1.09 -3.29
CA THR A 327 32.04 -1.65 -2.68
C THR A 327 31.91 -1.67 -1.15
N GLY A 328 32.91 -2.15 -0.42
CA GLY A 328 32.91 -2.15 1.05
C GLY A 328 32.38 -3.46 1.63
N ASP A 329 31.77 -3.38 2.81
CA ASP A 329 31.31 -4.53 3.59
C ASP A 329 29.87 -4.87 3.19
N LEU A 330 29.72 -5.54 2.04
CA LEU A 330 28.40 -5.88 1.52
C LEU A 330 27.66 -6.82 2.48
N PRO A 331 26.33 -6.64 2.67
CA PRO A 331 25.53 -7.63 3.37
C PRO A 331 25.53 -8.95 2.58
N THR A 332 25.37 -10.06 3.30
CA THR A 332 25.12 -11.37 2.67
C THR A 332 23.87 -11.29 1.79
N ALA A 333 23.89 -12.01 0.66
CA ALA A 333 22.75 -12.10 -0.24
C ALA A 333 21.54 -12.71 0.49
N GLN A 334 20.46 -11.95 0.59
CA GLN A 334 19.32 -12.29 1.43
C GLN A 334 18.01 -11.68 0.92
N TYR A 335 16.90 -12.14 1.46
CA TYR A 335 15.58 -11.65 1.13
C TYR A 335 14.74 -11.35 2.36
N GLY A 336 13.71 -10.52 2.15
CA GLY A 336 12.92 -9.93 3.20
C GLY A 336 13.61 -8.91 4.11
N PRO A 337 14.68 -8.18 3.71
CA PRO A 337 15.22 -7.14 4.59
C PRO A 337 14.23 -5.97 4.72
N GLY A 338 14.27 -5.30 5.87
CA GLY A 338 13.70 -3.96 6.02
C GLY A 338 14.69 -2.91 5.52
N ILE A 339 14.22 -1.85 4.83
CA ILE A 339 15.09 -0.74 4.42
C ILE A 339 14.55 0.62 4.84
N VAL A 340 15.46 1.52 5.23
CA VAL A 340 15.16 2.90 5.63
C VAL A 340 16.21 3.82 5.05
N ILE A 341 15.80 4.96 4.49
CA ILE A 341 16.74 6.02 4.09
C ILE A 341 16.78 7.09 5.18
N HIS A 342 17.99 7.37 5.68
CA HIS A 342 18.27 8.48 6.57
C HIS A 342 19.47 9.27 6.07
N LYS A 343 19.28 10.58 5.85
CA LYS A 343 20.29 11.45 5.22
C LYS A 343 20.70 10.89 3.85
N HIS A 344 21.97 10.54 3.68
CA HIS A 344 22.52 9.94 2.45
C HIS A 344 22.78 8.43 2.60
N PHE A 345 22.31 7.81 3.68
CA PHE A 345 22.49 6.38 3.93
C PHE A 345 21.20 5.61 3.70
N LEU A 346 21.30 4.47 3.02
CA LEU A 346 20.26 3.43 2.97
C LEU A 346 20.64 2.35 3.98
N TYR A 347 19.87 2.24 5.06
CA TYR A 347 20.01 1.19 6.06
C TYR A 347 19.24 -0.04 5.63
N THR A 348 19.81 -1.22 5.90
CA THR A 348 19.14 -2.52 5.77
C THR A 348 19.16 -3.20 7.12
N ILE A 349 18.05 -3.85 7.48
CA ILE A 349 17.89 -4.54 8.76
C ILE A 349 17.25 -5.90 8.55
N GLY A 350 17.96 -6.93 8.99
CA GLY A 350 17.51 -8.31 9.02
C GLY A 350 17.19 -8.91 7.65
N GLY A 351 16.52 -10.05 7.66
CA GLY A 351 16.24 -10.86 6.48
C GLY A 351 16.63 -12.32 6.69
N THR A 352 16.60 -13.08 5.61
CA THR A 352 17.00 -14.50 5.61
C THR A 352 17.70 -14.88 4.32
N THR A 353 18.64 -15.83 4.43
CA THR A 353 19.27 -16.51 3.28
C THR A 353 18.41 -17.66 2.75
N GLY A 354 17.33 -18.02 3.45
CA GLY A 354 16.57 -19.27 3.27
C GLY A 354 16.87 -20.27 4.37
N PHE A 355 18.08 -20.24 4.91
CA PHE A 355 18.55 -21.14 5.97
C PHE A 355 18.73 -20.38 7.28
N ASP A 356 19.43 -19.24 7.22
CA ASP A 356 19.71 -18.41 8.38
C ASP A 356 18.82 -17.18 8.43
N TYR A 357 18.55 -16.72 9.65
CA TYR A 357 17.83 -15.49 9.91
C TYR A 357 18.74 -14.51 10.64
N THR A 358 18.69 -13.24 10.25
CA THR A 358 19.53 -12.20 10.84
C THR A 358 18.73 -10.98 11.25
N CYS A 359 19.29 -10.19 12.16
CA CYS A 359 18.90 -8.81 12.46
C CYS A 359 20.10 -7.86 12.28
N ASP A 360 21.07 -8.21 11.46
CA ASP A 360 22.23 -7.36 11.19
C ASP A 360 21.81 -6.02 10.57
N VAL A 361 22.61 -5.00 10.85
CA VAL A 361 22.41 -3.65 10.36
C VAL A 361 23.58 -3.25 9.48
N TYR A 362 23.29 -3.07 8.20
CA TYR A 362 24.22 -2.51 7.23
C TYR A 362 23.72 -1.15 6.78
N ARG A 363 24.64 -0.32 6.27
CA ARG A 363 24.26 0.90 5.56
C ARG A 363 25.07 1.10 4.29
N LEU A 364 24.39 1.54 3.24
CA LEU A 364 25.00 1.99 2.01
C LEU A 364 25.05 3.51 2.00
N ASP A 365 26.25 4.07 1.93
CA ASP A 365 26.41 5.48 1.59
C ASP A 365 26.07 5.68 0.11
N LEU A 366 24.97 6.38 -0.17
CA LEU A 366 24.49 6.63 -1.53
C LEU A 366 25.38 7.62 -2.32
N GLN A 367 26.26 8.36 -1.65
CA GLN A 367 27.22 9.28 -2.28
C GLN A 367 28.48 8.53 -2.71
N THR A 368 29.08 7.75 -1.81
CA THR A 368 30.32 7.02 -2.07
C THR A 368 30.09 5.63 -2.68
N ARG A 369 28.85 5.11 -2.60
CA ARG A 369 28.46 3.75 -3.00
C ARG A 369 29.23 2.67 -2.24
N LYS A 370 29.55 2.95 -0.97
CA LYS A 370 30.25 2.04 -0.09
C LYS A 370 29.30 1.52 0.98
N TRP A 371 29.23 0.19 1.10
CA TRP A 371 28.59 -0.50 2.20
C TRP A 371 29.50 -0.51 3.42
N GLU A 372 28.86 -0.36 4.57
CA GLU A 372 29.48 -0.49 5.88
C GLU A 372 28.61 -1.42 6.71
N ASN A 373 29.27 -2.37 7.40
CA ASN A 373 28.64 -3.07 8.48
C ASN A 373 28.55 -2.13 9.70
N VAL A 374 27.34 -1.86 10.18
CA VAL A 374 27.12 -0.96 11.32
C VAL A 374 26.95 -1.75 12.61
N TYR A 375 26.30 -2.91 12.53
CA TYR A 375 26.11 -3.82 13.66
C TYR A 375 25.89 -5.25 13.17
N ILE A 376 26.56 -6.22 13.80
CA ILE A 376 26.30 -7.66 13.64
C ILE A 376 25.63 -8.15 14.91
N SER A 377 24.41 -8.66 14.77
CA SER A 377 23.64 -9.25 15.86
C SER A 377 24.17 -10.64 16.18
N ARG A 378 24.33 -10.95 17.46
CA ARG A 378 24.86 -12.23 17.95
C ARG A 378 23.82 -12.94 18.81
N PRO A 379 23.46 -14.20 18.51
CA PRO A 379 22.44 -14.94 19.27
C PRO A 379 22.73 -15.03 20.78
N GLU A 380 24.01 -15.02 21.17
CA GLU A 380 24.43 -15.16 22.57
C GLU A 380 24.28 -13.84 23.36
N MET A 381 24.14 -12.71 22.67
CA MET A 381 23.97 -11.40 23.28
C MET A 381 22.50 -11.17 23.61
N ARG A 382 22.18 -11.13 24.90
CA ARG A 382 20.80 -10.94 25.40
C ARG A 382 20.10 -9.68 24.86
N ASP A 383 20.86 -8.64 24.55
CA ASP A 383 20.34 -7.36 24.06
C ASP A 383 20.20 -7.31 22.54
N ASP A 384 20.68 -8.33 21.82
CA ASP A 384 20.52 -8.40 20.37
C ASP A 384 19.18 -9.06 20.02
N PRO A 385 18.43 -8.51 19.05
CA PRO A 385 17.22 -9.14 18.59
C PRO A 385 17.54 -10.41 17.81
N GLU A 386 16.78 -11.47 18.09
CA GLU A 386 16.80 -12.68 17.30
C GLU A 386 16.52 -12.38 15.83
N GLY A 387 17.23 -13.09 14.95
CA GLY A 387 17.08 -13.00 13.51
C GLY A 387 15.65 -13.26 13.08
N ARG A 388 15.18 -12.50 12.08
CA ARG A 388 13.79 -12.59 11.63
C ARG A 388 13.58 -12.18 10.18
N TYR A 389 12.54 -12.77 9.62
CA TYR A 389 12.05 -12.59 8.27
C TYR A 389 10.62 -12.05 8.27
N ARG A 390 10.29 -11.26 7.23
CA ARG A 390 8.98 -10.59 7.04
C ARG A 390 8.49 -9.83 8.27
N HIS A 391 9.44 -9.27 9.00
CA HIS A 391 9.21 -8.08 9.79
C HIS A 391 8.99 -6.88 8.87
N GLU A 392 8.49 -5.81 9.47
CA GLU A 392 8.41 -4.51 8.82
C GLU A 392 9.14 -3.48 9.66
N VAL A 393 9.69 -2.45 9.03
CA VAL A 393 10.48 -1.41 9.71
C VAL A 393 9.83 -0.05 9.64
N VAL A 394 9.95 0.72 10.72
CA VAL A 394 9.49 2.12 10.80
C VAL A 394 10.53 2.98 11.52
N TYR A 395 10.66 4.24 11.12
CA TYR A 395 11.73 5.13 11.56
C TYR A 395 11.17 6.45 12.11
N ASP A 396 11.51 6.79 13.34
CA ASP A 396 10.96 7.97 14.03
C ASP A 396 11.85 9.23 13.99
N GLY A 397 13.02 9.17 13.35
CA GLY A 397 14.02 10.24 13.40
C GLY A 397 15.26 9.88 14.23
N LYS A 398 15.16 8.89 15.14
CA LYS A 398 16.27 8.41 15.98
C LYS A 398 16.42 6.89 15.93
N HIS A 399 15.30 6.19 15.98
CA HIS A 399 15.23 4.74 16.08
C HIS A 399 14.58 4.11 14.85
N ILE A 400 15.17 3.02 14.34
CA ILE A 400 14.51 2.14 13.38
C ILE A 400 13.89 0.98 14.15
N PHE A 401 12.57 1.00 14.32
CA PHE A 401 11.81 -0.07 14.98
C PHE A 401 11.60 -1.23 14.03
N VAL A 402 11.71 -2.44 14.57
CA VAL A 402 11.44 -3.69 13.86
C VAL A 402 10.16 -4.30 14.44
N LEU A 403 9.14 -4.41 13.59
CA LEU A 403 7.81 -4.87 13.99
C LEU A 403 7.59 -6.31 13.52
N GLY A 404 7.19 -7.18 14.46
CA GLY A 404 6.79 -8.56 14.20
C GLY A 404 7.85 -9.37 13.46
N GLY A 405 7.40 -10.13 12.45
CA GLY A 405 8.23 -11.06 11.71
C GLY A 405 8.36 -12.40 12.42
N GLY A 406 9.17 -13.28 11.87
CA GLY A 406 9.37 -14.61 12.43
C GLY A 406 10.48 -15.39 11.75
N THR A 407 10.65 -16.62 12.18
CA THR A 407 11.45 -17.66 11.52
C THR A 407 10.51 -18.70 10.90
N ALA A 408 11.03 -19.86 10.52
CA ALA A 408 10.21 -21.02 10.14
C ALA A 408 9.31 -21.47 11.31
N HIS A 409 9.81 -21.45 12.54
CA HIS A 409 9.14 -22.04 13.70
C HIS A 409 8.58 -21.03 14.70
N SER A 410 9.01 -19.76 14.64
CA SER A 410 8.65 -18.74 15.61
C SER A 410 8.03 -17.52 14.94
N VAL A 411 7.08 -16.88 15.61
CA VAL A 411 6.51 -15.59 15.20
C VAL A 411 6.54 -14.63 16.38
N TYR A 412 7.16 -13.46 16.18
CA TYR A 412 7.39 -12.51 17.26
C TYR A 412 6.17 -11.66 17.54
N ASP A 413 5.99 -11.33 18.82
CA ASP A 413 4.92 -10.45 19.27
C ASP A 413 5.21 -8.97 18.95
N LEU A 414 4.22 -8.14 19.27
CA LEU A 414 4.25 -6.69 19.08
C LEU A 414 4.11 -5.94 20.42
N GLN A 415 4.32 -6.65 21.54
CA GLN A 415 4.27 -6.08 22.90
C GLN A 415 5.60 -5.43 23.24
N ARG A 416 6.73 -6.10 22.96
CA ARG A 416 8.07 -5.56 23.18
C ARG A 416 8.84 -5.57 21.87
N ILE A 417 9.09 -4.38 21.32
CA ILE A 417 9.66 -4.22 19.98
C ILE A 417 11.13 -3.77 20.04
N PRO A 418 12.05 -4.43 19.31
CA PRO A 418 13.42 -3.97 19.18
C PRO A 418 13.49 -2.74 18.28
N ALA A 419 14.43 -1.84 18.58
CA ALA A 419 14.64 -0.63 17.83
C ALA A 419 16.13 -0.29 17.76
N TYR A 420 16.64 -0.14 16.54
CA TYR A 420 18.04 0.20 16.33
C TYR A 420 18.25 1.71 16.47
N ASN A 421 19.12 2.10 17.39
CA ASN A 421 19.41 3.49 17.69
C ASN A 421 20.56 4.02 16.81
N LEU A 422 20.23 4.92 15.87
CA LEU A 422 21.19 5.43 14.88
C LEU A 422 22.27 6.36 15.47
N GLU A 423 22.10 6.87 16.69
CA GLU A 423 23.06 7.79 17.30
C GLU A 423 24.20 7.05 17.99
N VAL A 424 23.89 5.93 18.65
CA VAL A 424 24.85 5.15 19.45
C VAL A 424 25.18 3.78 18.84
N ASN A 425 24.51 3.41 17.73
CA ASN A 425 24.70 2.15 17.01
C ASN A 425 24.48 0.90 17.89
N CYS A 426 23.40 0.87 18.66
CA CYS A 426 23.02 -0.28 19.48
C CYS A 426 21.52 -0.57 19.38
N TRP A 427 21.13 -1.75 19.84
CA TRP A 427 19.73 -2.15 19.98
C TRP A 427 19.15 -1.65 21.30
N ASP A 428 17.98 -1.03 21.21
CA ASP A 428 17.10 -0.71 22.34
C ASP A 428 15.84 -1.59 22.26
N TYR A 429 15.12 -1.74 23.37
CA TYR A 429 13.79 -2.37 23.40
C TYR A 429 12.76 -1.43 24.00
N PHE A 430 11.57 -1.42 23.41
CA PHE A 430 10.46 -0.63 23.89
C PHE A 430 9.23 -1.50 24.12
N ASP A 431 8.69 -1.42 25.33
CA ASP A 431 7.36 -1.94 25.61
C ASP A 431 6.31 -1.03 24.96
N THR A 432 5.28 -1.67 24.42
CA THR A 432 4.12 -1.02 23.84
C THR A 432 2.90 -1.18 24.73
N HIS A 433 1.94 -0.30 24.57
CA HIS A 433 0.72 -0.26 25.35
C HIS A 433 -0.48 -0.71 24.52
N PRO A 434 -1.42 -1.48 25.10
CA PRO A 434 -2.54 -2.08 24.37
C PRO A 434 -3.68 -1.09 24.16
N ASP A 435 -4.46 -1.28 23.10
CA ASP A 435 -5.77 -0.62 22.98
C ASP A 435 -6.76 -1.30 23.91
N GLN A 436 -7.05 -0.68 25.05
CA GLN A 436 -7.99 -1.22 26.05
C GLN A 436 -9.39 -1.49 25.47
N ARG A 437 -9.79 -0.79 24.41
CA ARG A 437 -11.09 -0.98 23.75
C ARG A 437 -11.13 -2.25 22.91
N ALA A 438 -9.97 -2.72 22.46
CA ALA A 438 -9.82 -3.93 21.66
C ALA A 438 -9.50 -5.17 22.52
N ALA A 439 -9.43 -5.03 23.85
CA ALA A 439 -9.23 -6.15 24.74
C ALA A 439 -10.49 -7.04 24.75
N ASP A 440 -10.30 -8.33 24.53
CA ASP A 440 -11.34 -9.35 24.59
C ASP A 440 -10.96 -10.41 25.62
N ILE A 441 -11.72 -10.44 26.72
CA ILE A 441 -11.50 -11.37 27.84
C ILE A 441 -11.77 -12.82 27.39
N ASN A 442 -12.68 -13.04 26.45
CA ASN A 442 -13.08 -14.39 26.02
C ASN A 442 -12.04 -15.03 25.09
N ASP A 443 -11.40 -14.23 24.23
CA ASP A 443 -10.33 -14.67 23.34
C ASP A 443 -8.93 -14.54 24.00
N GLY A 444 -8.86 -14.04 25.24
CA GLY A 444 -7.60 -13.75 25.92
C GLY A 444 -6.76 -12.66 25.23
N ASN A 445 -7.36 -11.88 24.32
CA ASN A 445 -6.68 -10.77 23.67
C ASN A 445 -6.59 -9.59 24.64
N ARG A 446 -5.37 -9.21 25.04
CA ARG A 446 -5.13 -8.10 25.97
C ARG A 446 -5.15 -6.71 25.31
N GLY A 447 -5.66 -6.60 24.08
CA GLY A 447 -5.74 -5.34 23.33
C GLY A 447 -4.50 -5.06 22.47
N TYR A 448 -3.71 -6.09 22.16
CA TYR A 448 -2.56 -6.00 21.25
C TYR A 448 -2.90 -6.61 19.90
N PRO A 449 -2.26 -6.16 18.81
CA PRO A 449 -2.21 -6.98 17.61
C PRO A 449 -1.51 -8.30 17.94
N ARG A 450 -2.14 -9.42 17.57
CA ARG A 450 -1.56 -10.76 17.74
C ARG A 450 -0.19 -10.87 17.03
N PRO A 451 0.74 -11.72 17.54
CA PRO A 451 2.02 -12.01 16.88
C PRO A 451 1.81 -12.37 15.41
N ARG A 452 2.61 -11.78 14.52
CA ARG A 452 2.41 -11.94 13.08
C ARG A 452 3.68 -11.73 12.24
N LYS A 453 3.78 -12.51 11.16
CA LYS A 453 4.71 -12.30 10.04
C LYS A 453 3.95 -12.08 8.72
N CYS A 454 4.64 -11.67 7.67
CA CYS A 454 4.09 -11.51 6.31
C CYS A 454 2.93 -10.50 6.22
N PHE A 455 2.83 -9.59 7.18
CA PHE A 455 1.92 -8.44 7.18
C PHE A 455 2.55 -7.28 6.42
N SER A 456 1.79 -6.22 6.17
CA SER A 456 2.34 -4.97 5.62
C SER A 456 2.30 -3.85 6.65
N CYS A 457 3.30 -2.99 6.63
CA CYS A 457 3.33 -1.77 7.44
C CYS A 457 3.49 -0.53 6.55
N VAL A 458 2.87 0.59 6.94
CA VAL A 458 3.18 1.90 6.38
C VAL A 458 3.38 2.93 7.48
N GLN A 459 4.32 3.84 7.26
CA GLN A 459 4.58 4.96 8.17
C GLN A 459 3.82 6.20 7.73
N HIS A 460 3.16 6.86 8.69
CA HIS A 460 2.47 8.13 8.50
C HIS A 460 2.96 9.15 9.53
N GLN A 461 3.14 10.41 9.11
CA GLN A 461 3.35 11.52 10.03
C GLN A 461 2.03 12.26 10.23
N SER A 462 1.51 12.23 11.46
CA SER A 462 0.31 12.95 11.85
C SER A 462 0.51 14.46 11.82
N SER A 463 -0.59 15.21 11.78
CA SER A 463 -0.61 16.68 11.79
C SER A 463 0.10 17.32 13.00
N ASN A 464 0.20 16.60 14.11
CA ASN A 464 0.92 17.02 15.32
C ASN A 464 2.43 16.70 15.28
N GLY A 465 2.93 16.11 14.19
CA GLY A 465 4.32 15.71 14.01
C GLY A 465 4.63 14.27 14.45
N ASP A 466 3.70 13.58 15.10
CA ASP A 466 3.91 12.20 15.56
C ASP A 466 4.06 11.24 14.39
N ILE A 467 4.95 10.26 14.55
CA ILE A 467 5.09 9.14 13.63
C ILE A 467 4.19 8.00 14.08
N GLU A 468 3.35 7.53 13.17
CA GLU A 468 2.42 6.42 13.37
C GLU A 468 2.72 5.30 12.36
N ALA A 469 2.76 4.07 12.85
CA ALA A 469 2.93 2.87 12.03
C ALA A 469 1.57 2.17 11.87
N PHE A 470 1.09 1.99 10.65
CA PHE A 470 -0.15 1.27 10.35
C PHE A 470 0.18 -0.12 9.83
N ILE A 471 -0.29 -1.16 10.52
CA ILE A 471 -0.10 -2.56 10.14
C ILE A 471 -1.43 -3.18 9.69
N THR A 472 -1.35 -4.11 8.74
CA THR A 472 -2.54 -4.81 8.22
C THR A 472 -2.22 -6.24 7.83
N GLY A 473 -3.15 -7.15 8.12
CA GLY A 473 -3.09 -8.56 7.76
C GLY A 473 -1.90 -9.31 8.38
N GLY A 474 -1.41 -10.33 7.68
CA GLY A 474 -0.37 -11.26 8.13
C GLY A 474 -0.93 -12.62 8.59
N LEU A 475 -0.05 -13.44 9.16
CA LEU A 475 -0.37 -14.75 9.73
C LEU A 475 0.43 -15.03 11.00
N GLN A 476 -0.07 -15.93 11.85
CA GLN A 476 0.54 -16.30 13.13
C GLN A 476 1.56 -17.44 13.03
N GLY A 477 1.69 -18.09 11.87
CA GLY A 477 2.65 -19.17 11.63
C GLY A 477 2.17 -20.56 12.05
N ASP A 478 0.95 -20.66 12.56
CA ASP A 478 0.26 -21.89 12.97
C ASP A 478 -0.57 -22.53 11.83
N PHE A 479 -0.31 -22.10 10.58
CA PHE A 479 -1.02 -22.51 9.35
C PHE A 479 -2.55 -22.35 9.35
N SER A 480 -3.13 -21.70 10.36
CA SER A 480 -4.59 -21.61 10.54
C SER A 480 -5.07 -20.19 10.84
N THR A 481 -4.21 -19.37 11.46
CA THR A 481 -4.56 -18.02 11.87
C THR A 481 -4.06 -16.98 10.87
N TYR A 482 -5.01 -16.38 10.15
CA TYR A 482 -4.78 -15.31 9.17
C TYR A 482 -5.51 -14.04 9.57
N PHE A 483 -4.85 -12.91 9.44
CA PHE A 483 -5.36 -11.63 9.91
C PHE A 483 -5.95 -10.78 8.79
N SER A 484 -7.02 -10.04 9.13
CA SER A 484 -7.64 -9.01 8.27
C SER A 484 -7.76 -7.65 8.96
N ASP A 485 -7.38 -7.58 10.23
CA ASP A 485 -7.43 -6.40 11.07
C ASP A 485 -6.42 -5.33 10.63
N ILE A 486 -6.69 -4.10 11.03
CA ILE A 486 -5.83 -2.93 10.82
C ILE A 486 -5.57 -2.28 12.17
N TRP A 487 -4.30 -2.05 12.47
CA TRP A 487 -3.87 -1.40 13.70
C TRP A 487 -2.97 -0.21 13.39
N LYS A 488 -2.92 0.76 14.31
CA LYS A 488 -1.88 1.77 14.31
C LYS A 488 -1.12 1.80 15.63
N LEU A 489 0.18 2.04 15.58
CA LEU A 489 1.06 2.31 16.71
C LEU A 489 1.55 3.75 16.63
N ASN A 490 1.33 4.54 17.68
CA ASN A 490 1.97 5.85 17.78
C ASN A 490 3.38 5.66 18.38
N LEU A 491 4.43 5.97 17.63
CA LEU A 491 5.81 5.69 18.04
C LEU A 491 6.30 6.58 19.19
N ARG A 492 5.69 7.75 19.43
CA ARG A 492 6.05 8.58 20.59
C ARG A 492 5.51 8.00 21.90
N THR A 493 4.23 7.64 21.91
CA THR A 493 3.53 7.11 23.09
C THR A 493 3.64 5.60 23.24
N LYS A 494 4.11 4.89 22.21
CA LYS A 494 4.14 3.43 22.11
C LYS A 494 2.76 2.77 22.28
N GLN A 495 1.69 3.52 22.00
CA GLN A 495 0.31 3.08 22.18
C GLN A 495 -0.27 2.50 20.89
N TRP A 496 -0.78 1.27 20.97
CA TRP A 496 -1.56 0.63 19.91
C TRP A 496 -3.00 1.12 19.91
N PHE A 497 -3.59 1.18 18.71
CA PHE A 497 -5.00 1.45 18.47
C PHE A 497 -5.52 0.56 17.35
N ARG A 498 -6.64 -0.14 17.59
CA ARG A 498 -7.32 -0.92 16.54
C ARG A 498 -8.22 0.01 15.72
N ILE A 499 -8.16 -0.11 14.40
CA ILE A 499 -9.05 0.64 13.51
C ILE A 499 -10.34 -0.17 13.31
N GLU A 500 -11.39 0.14 14.05
CA GLU A 500 -12.67 -0.59 13.98
C GLU A 500 -13.47 -0.32 12.70
N THR A 501 -13.25 0.85 12.08
CA THR A 501 -13.99 1.29 10.90
C THR A 501 -13.44 0.72 9.58
N ALA A 502 -12.31 0.00 9.63
CA ALA A 502 -11.67 -0.58 8.46
C ALA A 502 -11.06 -1.96 8.77
N THR A 503 -11.36 -2.90 7.90
CA THR A 503 -10.78 -4.25 7.89
C THR A 503 -10.55 -4.64 6.43
N LEU A 504 -9.56 -5.48 6.17
CA LEU A 504 -9.45 -6.14 4.88
C LEU A 504 -10.70 -6.99 4.66
N PRO A 505 -11.27 -7.03 3.43
CA PRO A 505 -12.47 -7.84 3.18
C PRO A 505 -12.28 -9.34 3.43
N ARG A 506 -11.01 -9.79 3.35
CA ARG A 506 -10.56 -11.16 3.58
C ARG A 506 -9.17 -11.09 4.22
N PRO A 507 -8.77 -12.07 5.05
CA PRO A 507 -7.40 -12.16 5.54
C PRO A 507 -6.39 -12.24 4.40
N LEU A 508 -5.26 -11.52 4.53
CA LEU A 508 -4.22 -11.48 3.50
C LEU A 508 -2.83 -11.52 4.13
N TYR A 509 -1.92 -12.24 3.49
CA TYR A 509 -0.50 -12.28 3.82
C TYR A 509 0.36 -12.21 2.55
N PHE A 510 1.63 -11.81 2.67
CA PHE A 510 2.51 -11.50 1.52
C PHE A 510 1.92 -10.48 0.53
N HIS A 511 0.95 -9.67 0.98
CA HIS A 511 0.52 -8.46 0.30
C HIS A 511 1.54 -7.35 0.57
N SER A 512 1.41 -6.23 -0.12
CA SER A 512 2.24 -5.06 0.16
C SER A 512 1.33 -3.85 0.37
N ALA A 513 1.76 -2.92 1.23
CA ALA A 513 1.09 -1.65 1.45
C ALA A 513 2.05 -0.48 1.18
N ALA A 514 1.50 0.66 0.76
CA ALA A 514 2.25 1.89 0.51
C ALA A 514 1.51 3.12 1.05
N HIS A 515 2.25 4.05 1.64
CA HIS A 515 1.75 5.37 2.02
C HIS A 515 2.09 6.37 0.91
N SER A 516 1.10 7.12 0.45
CA SER A 516 1.29 8.30 -0.39
C SER A 516 1.34 9.57 0.46
N ASP A 517 2.19 10.53 0.06
CA ASP A 517 2.43 11.80 0.78
C ASP A 517 1.17 12.64 1.11
N ASN A 518 0.04 12.33 0.48
CA ASN A 518 -1.25 12.97 0.78
C ASN A 518 -1.98 12.35 1.98
N GLY A 519 -1.42 11.33 2.65
CA GLY A 519 -2.01 10.68 3.84
C GLY A 519 -2.93 9.49 3.52
N CYS A 520 -2.79 8.89 2.33
CA CYS A 520 -3.54 7.70 1.95
C CYS A 520 -2.65 6.45 2.01
N MET A 521 -3.18 5.38 2.57
CA MET A 521 -2.62 4.04 2.51
C MET A 521 -3.23 3.30 1.32
N TYR A 522 -2.41 2.52 0.62
CA TYR A 522 -2.81 1.60 -0.43
C TYR A 522 -2.38 0.19 -0.07
N VAL A 523 -3.24 -0.81 -0.32
CA VAL A 523 -2.94 -2.22 -0.10
C VAL A 523 -3.18 -2.99 -1.39
N PHE A 524 -2.20 -3.77 -1.84
CA PHE A 524 -2.25 -4.47 -3.12
C PHE A 524 -1.76 -5.92 -3.01
N GLY A 525 -2.46 -6.79 -3.74
CA GLY A 525 -2.06 -8.18 -3.95
C GLY A 525 -2.14 -9.06 -2.70
N GLY A 526 -1.23 -10.03 -2.61
CA GLY A 526 -1.12 -10.99 -1.50
C GLY A 526 -1.83 -12.32 -1.76
N ILE A 527 -1.72 -13.20 -0.77
CA ILE A 527 -2.35 -14.51 -0.74
C ILE A 527 -3.53 -14.43 0.22
N GLU A 528 -4.69 -14.88 -0.27
CA GLU A 528 -5.86 -15.18 0.51
C GLU A 528 -5.87 -16.69 0.77
N TYR A 529 -5.98 -17.07 2.04
CA TYR A 529 -6.17 -18.46 2.42
C TYR A 529 -7.65 -18.85 2.27
N ASN A 530 -7.87 -20.03 1.72
CA ASN A 530 -9.16 -20.71 1.61
C ASN A 530 -8.88 -22.21 1.64
N ASP A 531 -9.65 -22.97 2.44
CA ASP A 531 -9.52 -24.41 2.64
C ASP A 531 -9.47 -25.21 1.33
N LYS A 532 -10.08 -24.69 0.25
CA LYS A 532 -10.08 -25.33 -1.09
C LYS A 532 -8.87 -24.97 -1.95
N GLU A 533 -8.39 -23.73 -1.89
CA GLU A 533 -7.29 -23.26 -2.74
C GLU A 533 -6.63 -21.98 -2.20
N MET A 534 -5.29 -21.92 -2.24
CA MET A 534 -4.56 -20.67 -2.01
C MET A 534 -4.65 -19.76 -3.24
N ARG A 535 -5.29 -18.59 -3.07
CA ARG A 535 -5.51 -17.65 -4.18
C ARG A 535 -4.66 -16.39 -4.01
N ARG A 536 -3.90 -16.07 -5.05
CA ARG A 536 -3.27 -14.75 -5.15
C ARG A 536 -4.29 -13.71 -5.62
N ARG A 537 -4.19 -12.50 -5.07
CA ARG A 537 -5.08 -11.39 -5.37
C ARG A 537 -4.37 -10.31 -6.21
N LYS A 538 -5.18 -9.48 -6.86
CA LYS A 538 -4.77 -8.25 -7.58
C LYS A 538 -5.67 -7.07 -7.22
N ASP A 539 -6.39 -7.19 -6.11
CA ASP A 539 -7.24 -6.10 -5.66
C ASP A 539 -6.38 -5.00 -5.05
N LEU A 540 -6.69 -3.76 -5.43
CA LEU A 540 -6.11 -2.57 -4.85
C LEU A 540 -7.15 -1.95 -3.91
N TYR A 541 -6.77 -1.72 -2.66
CA TYR A 541 -7.58 -0.99 -1.69
C TYR A 541 -6.91 0.32 -1.34
N LYS A 542 -7.71 1.33 -0.96
CA LYS A 542 -7.22 2.59 -0.41
C LYS A 542 -7.93 2.93 0.90
N MET A 543 -7.22 3.57 1.81
CA MET A 543 -7.76 4.09 3.06
C MET A 543 -7.06 5.41 3.41
N TRP A 544 -7.84 6.46 3.69
CA TRP A 544 -7.30 7.68 4.25
C TRP A 544 -6.93 7.45 5.72
N MET A 545 -5.65 7.59 6.07
CA MET A 545 -5.16 7.36 7.44
C MET A 545 -5.42 8.55 8.35
N THR A 546 -5.49 9.75 7.76
CA THR A 546 -5.79 11.00 8.45
C THR A 546 -6.72 11.85 7.57
N VAL A 547 -7.19 12.97 8.12
CA VAL A 547 -7.86 14.00 7.33
C VAL A 547 -6.78 14.78 6.56
N PRO A 548 -6.73 14.69 5.22
CA PRO A 548 -5.70 15.38 4.45
C PRO A 548 -6.04 16.87 4.31
N LYS A 549 -5.15 17.64 3.71
CA LYS A 549 -5.43 19.05 3.37
C LYS A 549 -6.69 19.15 2.51
N LEU A 550 -7.49 20.19 2.72
CA LEU A 550 -8.73 20.43 1.94
C LEU A 550 -8.48 20.37 0.43
N SER A 551 -7.32 20.83 -0.04
CA SER A 551 -6.96 20.76 -1.45
C SER A 551 -6.85 19.33 -1.99
N GLU A 552 -6.37 18.38 -1.19
CA GLU A 552 -6.31 16.96 -1.58
C GLU A 552 -7.71 16.35 -1.62
N MET A 553 -8.57 16.69 -0.66
CA MET A 553 -9.98 16.27 -0.65
C MET A 553 -10.72 16.79 -1.89
N CYS A 554 -10.54 18.07 -2.22
CA CYS A 554 -11.09 18.66 -3.44
C CYS A 554 -10.56 17.97 -4.70
N TRP A 555 -9.29 17.58 -4.72
CA TRP A 555 -8.70 16.87 -5.86
C TRP A 555 -9.25 15.45 -6.02
N ASP A 556 -9.39 14.69 -4.92
CA ASP A 556 -10.03 13.37 -4.92
C ASP A 556 -11.51 13.48 -5.37
N ALA A 557 -12.22 14.53 -4.95
CA ALA A 557 -13.58 14.82 -5.42
C ALA A 557 -13.62 15.18 -6.92
N ILE A 558 -12.74 16.07 -7.39
CA ILE A 558 -12.67 16.47 -8.81
C ILE A 558 -12.41 15.26 -9.71
N THR A 559 -11.46 14.41 -9.34
CA THR A 559 -11.12 13.17 -10.08
C THR A 559 -12.16 12.06 -9.90
N TYR A 560 -12.95 12.10 -8.83
CA TYR A 560 -14.13 11.22 -8.67
C TYR A 560 -15.24 11.56 -9.68
N TYR A 561 -15.51 12.84 -9.90
CA TYR A 561 -16.56 13.27 -10.84
C TYR A 561 -16.08 13.32 -12.30
N ASN A 562 -14.77 13.48 -12.52
CA ASN A 562 -14.18 13.66 -13.85
C ASN A 562 -13.12 12.59 -14.12
N ASP A 563 -13.44 11.67 -15.02
CA ASP A 563 -12.57 10.57 -15.44
C ASP A 563 -11.81 10.85 -16.75
N ASN A 564 -11.88 12.09 -17.25
CA ASN A 564 -11.39 12.48 -18.57
C ASN A 564 -10.45 13.70 -18.53
N LEU A 565 -9.96 14.08 -17.34
CA LEU A 565 -9.09 15.25 -17.18
C LEU A 565 -7.76 15.12 -17.94
N ASP A 566 -7.31 13.89 -18.17
CA ASP A 566 -6.13 13.55 -18.97
C ASP A 566 -6.29 13.84 -20.48
N LEU A 567 -7.51 14.09 -20.96
CA LEU A 567 -7.77 14.47 -22.35
C LEU A 567 -7.48 15.95 -22.65
N TYR A 568 -7.39 16.79 -21.61
CA TYR A 568 -7.21 18.25 -21.76
C TYR A 568 -5.74 18.64 -21.59
N ASP A 569 -5.34 19.71 -22.28
CA ASP A 569 -3.99 20.23 -22.23
C ASP A 569 -3.74 21.03 -20.97
N ARG A 570 -2.47 21.12 -20.58
CA ARG A 570 -2.09 21.80 -19.33
C ARG A 570 -2.58 23.24 -19.31
N LYS A 571 -2.51 23.95 -20.43
CA LYS A 571 -3.01 25.33 -20.54
C LYS A 571 -4.51 25.40 -20.27
N THR A 572 -5.29 24.46 -20.81
CA THR A 572 -6.75 24.37 -20.59
C THR A 572 -7.11 23.98 -19.15
N LEU A 573 -6.37 23.07 -18.52
CA LEU A 573 -6.59 22.71 -17.12
C LEU A 573 -6.29 23.88 -16.18
N LEU A 574 -5.19 24.60 -16.43
CA LEU A 574 -4.80 25.79 -15.67
C LEU A 574 -5.82 26.94 -15.85
N SER A 575 -6.31 27.17 -17.07
CA SER A 575 -7.33 28.19 -17.33
C SER A 575 -8.69 27.85 -16.72
N ALA A 576 -8.98 26.56 -16.53
CA ALA A 576 -10.14 26.08 -15.77
C ALA A 576 -9.97 26.23 -14.25
N GLY A 577 -8.82 26.72 -13.77
CA GLY A 577 -8.55 26.95 -12.35
C GLY A 577 -7.99 25.73 -11.60
N ILE A 578 -7.60 24.65 -12.29
CA ILE A 578 -6.90 23.53 -11.65
C ILE A 578 -5.47 23.97 -11.33
N PRO A 579 -5.04 23.95 -10.06
CA PRO A 579 -3.68 24.34 -9.69
C PRO A 579 -2.62 23.48 -10.39
N LYS A 580 -1.50 24.10 -10.78
CA LYS A 580 -0.37 23.46 -11.47
C LYS A 580 0.04 22.12 -10.82
N ARG A 581 0.20 22.11 -9.50
CA ARG A 581 0.58 20.92 -8.72
C ARG A 581 -0.36 19.71 -8.87
N PHE A 582 -1.62 19.92 -9.25
CA PHE A 582 -2.60 18.85 -9.48
C PHE A 582 -2.68 18.49 -10.97
N ALA A 583 -2.61 19.48 -11.85
CA ALA A 583 -2.53 19.27 -13.29
C ALA A 583 -1.28 18.43 -13.67
N GLU A 584 -0.17 18.60 -12.95
CA GLU A 584 1.06 17.81 -13.11
C GLU A 584 0.94 16.35 -12.67
N ARG A 585 -0.07 16.00 -11.85
CA ARG A 585 -0.32 14.60 -11.44
C ARG A 585 -1.02 13.78 -12.52
N LEU A 586 -1.58 14.43 -13.54
CA LEU A 586 -2.17 13.74 -14.68
C LEU A 586 -1.05 13.28 -15.63
N PRO A 587 -1.24 12.20 -16.40
CA PRO A 587 -0.28 11.78 -17.42
C PRO A 587 0.02 12.91 -18.43
N PRO A 588 1.22 12.92 -19.05
CA PRO A 588 1.52 13.82 -20.16
C PRO A 588 0.52 13.59 -21.29
N GLN A 589 0.15 14.66 -22.00
CA GLN A 589 -0.80 14.54 -23.10
C GLN A 589 -0.26 13.66 -24.21
N ARG A 590 -1.09 12.73 -24.69
CA ARG A 590 -0.84 12.06 -25.96
C ARG A 590 -1.09 13.06 -27.08
N ARG A 591 -0.08 13.33 -27.93
CA ARG A 591 -0.30 13.98 -29.22
C ARG A 591 -1.43 13.24 -29.94
N LYS A 592 -2.43 13.97 -30.44
CA LYS A 592 -3.46 13.39 -31.30
C LYS A 592 -2.75 12.79 -32.53
N LEU A 593 -3.29 11.69 -33.08
CA LEU A 593 -2.75 11.05 -34.29
C LEU A 593 -2.56 12.00 -35.48
N LEU A 594 -3.35 13.09 -35.52
CA LEU A 594 -3.27 14.17 -36.51
C LEU A 594 -1.99 15.04 -36.40
N ASP A 595 -1.26 14.97 -35.28
CA ASP A 595 -0.11 15.84 -34.96
C ASP A 595 1.25 15.16 -35.18
N LYS A 596 1.27 13.94 -35.75
CA LYS A 596 2.51 13.20 -36.03
C LYS A 596 3.35 13.77 -37.18
N ASN A 597 2.81 14.72 -37.95
CA ASN A 597 3.51 15.37 -39.06
C ASN A 597 4.28 16.64 -38.66
N GLN A 598 4.32 17.01 -37.38
CA GLN A 598 5.20 18.07 -36.89
C GLN A 598 6.43 17.48 -36.19
N PRO A 599 7.64 17.95 -36.54
CA PRO A 599 8.87 17.50 -35.89
C PRO A 599 8.84 17.84 -34.39
N ASP A 600 9.43 16.97 -33.59
CA ASP A 600 9.43 17.11 -32.14
C ASP A 600 10.28 18.33 -31.72
N PRO A 601 9.74 19.34 -31.01
CA PRO A 601 10.53 20.49 -30.56
C PRO A 601 11.61 20.11 -29.54
N SER A 602 11.57 18.89 -28.97
CA SER A 602 12.66 18.34 -28.15
C SER A 602 13.96 18.14 -28.96
N ILE A 603 13.85 17.92 -30.28
CA ILE A 603 15.00 17.74 -31.19
C ILE A 603 15.65 19.11 -31.52
N LEU A 604 14.91 20.22 -31.40
CA LEU A 604 15.41 21.56 -31.69
C LEU A 604 16.15 22.22 -30.52
N PHE A 605 15.94 21.76 -29.28
CA PHE A 605 16.66 22.29 -28.10
C PHE A 605 18.03 21.65 -27.86
N SER A 606 18.43 20.64 -28.64
CA SER A 606 19.71 19.94 -28.47
C SER A 606 20.90 20.55 -29.24
N LEU A 607 20.73 21.64 -30.00
CA LEU A 607 21.81 22.18 -30.85
C LEU A 607 22.27 23.61 -30.53
N TYR A 608 21.74 24.25 -29.48
CA TYR A 608 22.22 25.58 -29.06
C TYR A 608 22.23 25.74 -27.54
N SER A 609 23.17 25.08 -26.86
CA SER A 609 23.62 25.54 -25.54
C SER A 609 25.13 25.31 -25.40
N ASN A 610 25.91 26.32 -25.81
CA ASN A 610 27.33 26.39 -25.49
C ASN A 610 27.52 26.57 -23.97
N PRO A 611 28.51 25.90 -23.35
CA PRO A 611 28.76 25.99 -21.91
C PRO A 611 29.35 27.36 -21.56
N LYS A 612 28.66 28.13 -20.71
CA LYS A 612 29.27 29.31 -20.08
C LYS A 612 30.25 28.85 -19.01
N ARG A 613 31.54 28.99 -19.34
CA ARG A 613 32.71 28.86 -18.46
C ARG A 613 32.53 29.74 -17.21
N ALA A 614 32.53 29.13 -16.02
CA ALA A 614 32.56 29.86 -14.76
C ALA A 614 33.93 30.55 -14.61
N ARG A 615 33.93 31.86 -14.32
CA ARG A 615 35.12 32.60 -13.90
C ARG A 615 35.40 32.30 -12.42
N SER A 616 36.63 31.93 -12.15
CA SER A 616 37.27 32.03 -10.84
C SER A 616 37.30 33.49 -10.38
N THR A 617 36.92 33.73 -9.13
CA THR A 617 37.36 34.90 -8.38
C THR A 617 37.65 34.47 -6.94
N THR A 618 38.93 34.20 -6.70
CA THR A 618 39.63 34.45 -5.44
C THR A 618 39.49 35.92 -5.06
N GLN A 619 39.03 36.19 -3.84
CA GLN A 619 39.66 37.08 -2.85
C GLN A 619 39.05 36.80 -1.48
#